data_AF-A0ABD5M6B7-F1
#
_entry.id   AF-A0ABD5M6B7-F1
#
_cell.length_a   1.000
_cell.length_b   1.000
_cell.length_c   1.000
_cell.angle_alpha   90.00
_cell.angle_beta   90.00
_cell.angle_gamma   90.00
#
_symmetry.space_group_name_H-M   'P 1'
#
loop_
_entity.id
_entity.type
_entity.pdbx_description
1 polymer ?
#
loop_
_entity_poly.entity_id
_entity_poly.type
_entity_poly.pdbx_seq_one_letter_code
_entity_poly.pdbx_strand_id
1 'polypeptide(L)'
;MSVNQKVEAMREARGQFSDKQAEFEAYAAEFAAGVDAKRDTSELSEARASFQAELERTDGEFRAYADEFDDELARFDAAVDERVEAIDAVRDRFAAYSETFESDVHAIQDVDGLLDAIAELGAEMAATETMFDEYADRFADDVVAIQDISELVTAIEALRTEFADVSAAFEGYAETFNGNVSDFNADIADQSDAFAAAAEAFAEYGESFHEMKVQPMVGDIDAFCAEFSDTEAEFRSFVKEFYGGDETANDTSADTTDVAETGTTVPVNDPSTASDDAGDTDGGSPDEESADTESSGDAAVQTTADSGEDDSAGDSTAVDVDPVSEGMVRCLICDEYYQAITEPHLQTHDMSIQDYRKEYGEEVPLRPENKE
;
A
#
# COMPACT_ATOMS: atom_id res chain seq x y z
N MET A 1 -97.02 -158.27 48.51
CA MET A 1 -95.70 -157.94 49.09
C MET A 1 -95.64 -158.47 50.51
N SER A 2 -94.50 -159.00 50.96
CA SER A 2 -94.25 -159.28 52.37
C SER A 2 -93.87 -157.99 53.13
N VAL A 3 -93.85 -158.04 54.47
CA VAL A 3 -93.40 -156.91 55.30
C VAL A 3 -91.94 -156.56 54.99
N ASN A 4 -91.06 -157.56 54.82
CA ASN A 4 -89.66 -157.35 54.48
C ASN A 4 -89.48 -156.61 53.16
N GLN A 5 -90.30 -156.89 52.14
CA GLN A 5 -90.26 -156.14 50.87
C GLN A 5 -90.62 -154.66 51.04
N LYS A 6 -91.52 -154.31 51.98
CA LYS A 6 -91.81 -152.91 52.32
C LYS A 6 -90.70 -152.25 53.13
N VAL A 7 -90.03 -152.99 54.01
CA VAL A 7 -88.86 -152.48 54.76
C VAL A 7 -87.69 -152.20 53.81
N GLU A 8 -87.43 -153.10 52.86
CA GLU A 8 -86.34 -152.90 51.89
C GLU A 8 -86.66 -151.76 50.93
N ALA A 9 -87.88 -151.68 50.38
CA ALA A 9 -88.30 -150.54 49.56
C ALA A 9 -88.26 -149.20 50.33
N MET A 10 -88.50 -149.18 51.65
CA MET A 10 -88.32 -147.97 52.47
C MET A 10 -86.85 -147.68 52.82
N ARG A 11 -85.96 -148.67 52.84
CA ARG A 11 -84.50 -148.41 52.87
C ARG A 11 -84.03 -147.82 51.55
N GLU A 12 -84.44 -148.41 50.43
CA GLU A 12 -84.07 -147.96 49.09
C GLU A 12 -84.59 -146.55 48.81
N ALA A 13 -85.88 -146.28 49.09
CA ALA A 13 -86.44 -144.93 48.97
C ALA A 13 -85.79 -143.92 49.95
N ARG A 14 -85.33 -144.35 51.13
CA ARG A 14 -84.57 -143.49 52.06
C ARG A 14 -83.13 -143.26 51.59
N GLY A 15 -82.52 -144.23 50.92
CA GLY A 15 -81.25 -144.08 50.20
C GLY A 15 -81.40 -143.05 49.11
N GLN A 16 -82.29 -143.29 48.15
CA GLN A 16 -82.62 -142.36 47.05
C GLN A 16 -83.00 -140.95 47.56
N PHE A 17 -83.71 -140.83 48.68
CA PHE A 17 -83.99 -139.52 49.29
C PHE A 17 -82.74 -138.87 49.88
N SER A 18 -81.85 -139.63 50.54
CA SER A 18 -80.57 -139.13 51.04
C SER A 18 -79.61 -138.75 49.90
N ASP A 19 -79.62 -139.51 48.80
CA ASP A 19 -78.82 -139.23 47.60
C ASP A 19 -79.35 -137.97 46.90
N LYS A 20 -80.67 -137.82 46.78
CA LYS A 20 -81.29 -136.59 46.25
C LYS A 20 -81.17 -135.39 47.17
N GLN A 21 -81.12 -135.59 48.49
CA GLN A 21 -80.77 -134.55 49.44
C GLN A 21 -79.31 -134.11 49.25
N ALA A 22 -78.37 -135.05 49.10
CA ALA A 22 -76.96 -134.74 48.85
C ALA A 22 -76.74 -134.05 47.48
N GLU A 23 -77.44 -134.48 46.42
CA GLU A 23 -77.47 -133.75 45.13
C GLU A 23 -78.00 -132.33 45.29
N PHE A 24 -79.06 -132.13 46.08
CA PHE A 24 -79.66 -130.81 46.29
C PHE A 24 -78.79 -129.90 47.18
N GLU A 25 -78.11 -130.45 48.19
CA GLU A 25 -77.12 -129.75 49.01
C GLU A 25 -75.88 -129.38 48.19
N ALA A 26 -75.42 -130.25 47.29
CA ALA A 26 -74.35 -129.94 46.35
C ALA A 26 -74.76 -128.85 45.35
N TYR A 27 -75.96 -128.93 44.77
CA TYR A 27 -76.49 -127.88 43.89
C TYR A 27 -76.73 -126.55 44.62
N ALA A 28 -77.16 -126.59 45.89
CA ALA A 28 -77.29 -125.38 46.71
C ALA A 28 -75.93 -124.75 47.02
N ALA A 29 -74.88 -125.56 47.23
CA ALA A 29 -73.51 -125.07 47.40
C ALA A 29 -72.92 -124.51 46.09
N GLU A 30 -73.15 -125.17 44.95
CA GLU A 30 -72.77 -124.67 43.62
C GLU A 30 -73.51 -123.36 43.28
N PHE A 31 -74.81 -123.29 43.57
CA PHE A 31 -75.60 -122.07 43.40
C PHE A 31 -75.16 -120.95 44.33
N ALA A 32 -74.84 -121.24 45.60
CA ALA A 32 -74.27 -120.26 46.52
C ALA A 32 -72.93 -119.70 45.99
N ALA A 33 -72.00 -120.58 45.60
CA ALA A 33 -70.72 -120.17 45.01
C ALA A 33 -70.92 -119.38 43.70
N GLY A 34 -71.89 -119.76 42.85
CA GLY A 34 -72.23 -119.04 41.62
C GLY A 34 -72.97 -117.72 41.83
N VAL A 35 -73.66 -117.55 42.96
CA VAL A 35 -74.23 -116.27 43.40
C VAL A 35 -73.14 -115.38 43.98
N ASP A 36 -72.26 -115.91 44.83
CA ASP A 36 -71.15 -115.17 45.42
C ASP A 36 -70.17 -114.72 44.34
N ALA A 37 -69.80 -115.57 43.37
CA ALA A 37 -68.98 -115.19 42.22
C ALA A 37 -69.65 -114.22 41.22
N LYS A 38 -70.97 -114.01 41.30
CA LYS A 38 -71.70 -112.96 40.55
C LYS A 38 -72.00 -111.72 41.38
N ARG A 39 -71.87 -111.83 42.70
CA ARG A 39 -72.02 -110.74 43.67
C ARG A 39 -70.67 -110.09 43.97
N ASP A 40 -69.58 -110.83 43.77
CA ASP A 40 -68.24 -110.29 43.71
C ASP A 40 -68.11 -109.38 42.48
N THR A 41 -68.27 -108.08 42.74
CA THR A 41 -68.03 -107.03 41.75
C THR A 41 -66.71 -106.32 42.02
N SER A 42 -65.74 -106.98 42.67
CA SER A 42 -64.41 -106.42 42.95
C SER A 42 -63.74 -105.91 41.67
N GLU A 43 -63.52 -106.79 40.69
CA GLU A 43 -62.94 -106.46 39.38
C GLU A 43 -63.64 -105.28 38.70
N LEU A 44 -64.98 -105.22 38.75
CA LEU A 44 -65.76 -104.13 38.13
C LEU A 44 -65.66 -102.82 38.92
N SER A 45 -65.52 -102.89 40.25
CA SER A 45 -65.27 -101.71 41.09
C SER A 45 -63.85 -101.18 40.96
N GLU A 46 -62.86 -102.07 40.78
CA GLU A 46 -61.47 -101.73 40.50
C GLU A 46 -61.32 -101.13 39.09
N ALA A 47 -61.95 -101.73 38.08
CA ALA A 47 -62.01 -101.17 36.73
C ALA A 47 -62.67 -99.78 36.70
N ARG A 48 -63.75 -99.59 37.46
CA ARG A 48 -64.37 -98.26 37.63
C ARG A 48 -63.45 -97.27 38.32
N ALA A 49 -62.77 -97.67 39.39
CA ALA A 49 -61.82 -96.80 40.10
C ALA A 49 -60.63 -96.41 39.21
N SER A 50 -60.11 -97.36 38.43
CA SER A 50 -59.05 -97.13 37.44
C SER A 50 -59.49 -96.14 36.36
N PHE A 51 -60.68 -96.33 35.77
CA PHE A 51 -61.23 -95.40 34.78
C PHE A 51 -61.53 -94.00 35.34
N GLN A 52 -62.00 -93.91 36.59
CA GLN A 52 -62.17 -92.62 37.26
C GLN A 52 -60.82 -91.93 37.50
N ALA A 53 -59.79 -92.66 37.94
CA ALA A 53 -58.44 -92.13 38.10
C ALA A 53 -57.82 -91.70 36.75
N GLU A 54 -58.10 -92.42 35.66
CA GLU A 54 -57.70 -92.03 34.30
C GLU A 54 -58.39 -90.73 33.85
N LEU A 55 -59.70 -90.59 34.08
CA LEU A 55 -60.42 -89.34 33.83
C LEU A 55 -59.88 -88.18 34.66
N GLU A 56 -59.65 -88.37 35.96
CA GLU A 56 -59.09 -87.34 36.85
C GLU A 56 -57.65 -86.97 36.44
N ARG A 57 -56.85 -87.93 35.94
CA ARG A 57 -55.51 -87.69 35.40
C ARG A 57 -55.56 -86.83 34.12
N THR A 58 -56.43 -87.17 33.18
CA THR A 58 -56.56 -86.45 31.90
C THR A 58 -57.27 -85.11 32.03
N ASP A 59 -58.22 -84.96 32.95
CA ASP A 59 -58.79 -83.67 33.37
C ASP A 59 -57.74 -82.78 34.05
N GLY A 60 -56.76 -83.37 34.74
CA GLY A 60 -55.55 -82.69 35.21
C GLY A 60 -54.62 -82.25 34.06
N GLU A 61 -54.35 -83.13 33.10
CA GLU A 61 -53.52 -82.81 31.92
C GLU A 61 -54.15 -81.70 31.06
N PHE A 62 -55.47 -81.71 30.86
CA PHE A 62 -56.16 -80.67 30.11
C PHE A 62 -56.14 -79.31 30.83
N ARG A 63 -56.19 -79.27 32.17
CA ARG A 63 -55.99 -78.01 32.91
C ARG A 63 -54.55 -77.52 32.80
N ALA A 64 -53.56 -78.38 33.00
CA ALA A 64 -52.16 -78.00 32.87
C ALA A 64 -51.84 -77.43 31.47
N TYR A 65 -52.43 -78.01 30.41
CA TYR A 65 -52.31 -77.48 29.04
C TYR A 65 -53.05 -76.15 28.84
N ALA A 66 -54.23 -75.96 29.43
CA ALA A 66 -54.96 -74.69 29.37
C ALA A 66 -54.22 -73.58 30.14
N ASP A 67 -53.71 -73.89 31.34
CA ASP A 67 -52.88 -73.01 32.13
C ASP A 67 -51.61 -72.62 31.35
N GLU A 68 -50.90 -73.59 30.74
CA GLU A 68 -49.72 -73.35 29.89
C GLU A 68 -50.03 -72.49 28.65
N PHE A 69 -51.19 -72.70 28.01
CA PHE A 69 -51.63 -71.93 26.84
C PHE A 69 -52.00 -70.48 27.18
N ASP A 70 -52.71 -70.24 28.28
CA ASP A 70 -52.98 -68.87 28.77
C ASP A 70 -51.67 -68.16 29.15
N ASP A 71 -50.69 -68.89 29.70
CA ASP A 71 -49.35 -68.42 30.03
C ASP A 71 -48.51 -68.12 28.76
N GLU A 72 -48.68 -68.87 27.65
CA GLU A 72 -48.12 -68.55 26.33
C GLU A 72 -48.80 -67.34 25.68
N LEU A 73 -50.13 -67.21 25.76
CA LEU A 73 -50.85 -66.03 25.28
C LEU A 73 -50.42 -64.76 26.01
N ALA A 74 -50.32 -64.79 27.33
CA ALA A 74 -49.85 -63.64 28.11
C ALA A 74 -48.41 -63.20 27.74
N ARG A 75 -47.55 -64.15 27.36
CA ARG A 75 -46.19 -63.85 26.83
C ARG A 75 -46.24 -63.30 25.40
N PHE A 76 -47.15 -63.81 24.57
CA PHE A 76 -47.34 -63.32 23.20
C PHE A 76 -47.86 -61.88 23.20
N ASP A 77 -48.91 -61.58 23.96
CA ASP A 77 -49.50 -60.24 24.05
C ASP A 77 -48.47 -59.23 24.59
N ALA A 78 -47.73 -59.56 25.65
CA ALA A 78 -46.64 -58.71 26.16
C ALA A 78 -45.52 -58.47 25.12
N ALA A 79 -45.21 -59.47 24.29
CA ALA A 79 -44.24 -59.33 23.21
C ALA A 79 -44.80 -58.59 21.98
N VAL A 80 -46.13 -58.52 21.81
CA VAL A 80 -46.79 -57.65 20.82
C VAL A 80 -46.77 -56.20 21.30
N ASP A 81 -47.09 -55.94 22.58
CA ASP A 81 -47.04 -54.61 23.17
C ASP A 81 -45.62 -54.01 23.10
N GLU A 82 -44.58 -54.77 23.46
CA GLU A 82 -43.17 -54.34 23.30
C GLU A 82 -42.85 -53.97 21.83
N ARG A 83 -43.44 -54.67 20.86
CA ARG A 83 -43.24 -54.39 19.43
C ARG A 83 -44.02 -53.18 18.95
N VAL A 84 -45.19 -52.90 19.50
CA VAL A 84 -45.96 -51.68 19.23
C VAL A 84 -45.23 -50.47 19.79
N GLU A 85 -44.80 -50.51 21.06
CA GLU A 85 -43.98 -49.45 21.68
C GLU A 85 -42.70 -49.17 20.88
N ALA A 86 -42.01 -50.23 20.41
CA ALA A 86 -40.82 -50.08 19.58
C ALA A 86 -41.11 -49.47 18.19
N ILE A 87 -42.28 -49.73 17.60
CA ILE A 87 -42.70 -49.13 16.32
C ILE A 87 -43.03 -47.66 16.50
N ASP A 88 -43.79 -47.29 17.54
CA ASP A 88 -44.14 -45.90 17.80
C ASP A 88 -42.90 -45.08 18.21
N ALA A 89 -41.97 -45.63 18.99
CA ALA A 89 -40.69 -44.97 19.29
C ALA A 89 -39.82 -44.72 18.03
N VAL A 90 -39.87 -45.61 17.04
CA VAL A 90 -39.21 -45.39 15.73
C VAL A 90 -39.95 -44.30 14.92
N ARG A 91 -41.27 -44.27 14.99
CA ARG A 91 -42.12 -43.27 14.32
C ARG A 91 -41.91 -41.87 14.87
N ASP A 92 -41.88 -41.70 16.19
CA ASP A 92 -41.61 -40.42 16.86
C ASP A 92 -40.21 -39.91 16.52
N ARG A 93 -39.21 -40.81 16.48
CA ARG A 93 -37.86 -40.46 16.03
C ARG A 93 -37.82 -40.02 14.56
N PHE A 94 -38.64 -40.61 13.70
CA PHE A 94 -38.75 -40.20 12.29
C PHE A 94 -39.45 -38.84 12.14
N ALA A 95 -40.48 -38.56 12.95
CA ALA A 95 -41.14 -37.27 12.99
C ALA A 95 -40.16 -36.15 13.42
N ALA A 96 -39.44 -36.34 14.53
CA ALA A 96 -38.43 -35.38 15.01
C ALA A 96 -37.28 -35.17 13.99
N TYR A 97 -36.88 -36.22 13.26
CA TYR A 97 -35.93 -36.08 12.16
C TYR A 97 -36.51 -35.28 10.98
N SER A 98 -37.79 -35.48 10.64
CA SER A 98 -38.46 -34.72 9.58
C SER A 98 -38.59 -33.24 9.92
N GLU A 99 -38.93 -32.91 11.18
CA GLU A 99 -38.98 -31.52 11.68
C GLU A 99 -37.59 -30.86 11.65
N THR A 100 -36.55 -31.60 12.05
CA THR A 100 -35.16 -31.12 11.98
C THR A 100 -34.75 -30.90 10.52
N PHE A 101 -35.05 -31.83 9.62
CA PHE A 101 -34.73 -31.73 8.19
C PHE A 101 -35.48 -30.57 7.51
N GLU A 102 -36.74 -30.31 7.85
CA GLU A 102 -37.49 -29.17 7.34
C GLU A 102 -36.88 -27.84 7.83
N SER A 103 -36.46 -27.78 9.10
CA SER A 103 -35.73 -26.63 9.66
C SER A 103 -34.36 -26.42 8.99
N ASP A 104 -33.58 -27.48 8.78
CA ASP A 104 -32.26 -27.43 8.11
C ASP A 104 -32.40 -27.00 6.64
N VAL A 105 -33.41 -27.52 5.94
CA VAL A 105 -33.71 -27.12 4.55
C VAL A 105 -34.13 -25.65 4.49
N HIS A 106 -34.96 -25.17 5.42
CA HIS A 106 -35.31 -23.74 5.48
C HIS A 106 -34.08 -22.88 5.80
N ALA A 107 -33.22 -23.29 6.72
CA ALA A 107 -32.00 -22.55 7.07
C ALA A 107 -30.95 -22.51 5.93
N ILE A 108 -30.96 -23.50 5.03
CA ILE A 108 -30.12 -23.53 3.82
C ILE A 108 -30.77 -22.77 2.65
N GLN A 109 -32.10 -22.68 2.60
CA GLN A 109 -32.85 -21.92 1.58
C GLN A 109 -33.02 -20.44 1.93
N ASP A 110 -32.84 -20.05 3.20
CA ASP A 110 -32.80 -18.66 3.67
C ASP A 110 -31.49 -17.98 3.21
N VAL A 111 -31.49 -17.59 1.94
CA VAL A 111 -30.39 -16.86 1.29
C VAL A 111 -30.64 -15.35 1.26
N ASP A 112 -31.72 -14.86 1.85
CA ASP A 112 -32.09 -13.44 1.82
C ASP A 112 -30.97 -12.58 2.43
N GLY A 113 -30.41 -13.00 3.58
CA GLY A 113 -29.25 -12.33 4.19
C GLY A 113 -27.96 -12.38 3.36
N LEU A 114 -27.81 -13.33 2.43
CA LEU A 114 -26.69 -13.35 1.48
C LEU A 114 -26.97 -12.41 0.29
N LEU A 115 -28.22 -12.33 -0.17
CA LEU A 115 -28.65 -11.41 -1.22
C LEU A 115 -28.55 -9.94 -0.77
N ASP A 116 -28.96 -9.64 0.48
CA ASP A 116 -28.78 -8.33 1.10
C ASP A 116 -27.31 -7.94 1.19
N ALA A 117 -26.43 -8.85 1.65
CA ALA A 117 -24.98 -8.60 1.72
C ALA A 117 -24.33 -8.38 0.33
N ILE A 118 -24.81 -9.09 -0.71
CA ILE A 118 -24.37 -8.86 -2.10
C ILE A 118 -24.87 -7.49 -2.61
N ALA A 119 -26.08 -7.06 -2.23
CA ALA A 119 -26.62 -5.76 -2.59
C ALA A 119 -25.88 -4.61 -1.88
N GLU A 120 -25.51 -4.78 -0.60
CA GLU A 120 -24.69 -3.83 0.16
C GLU A 120 -23.29 -3.67 -0.46
N LEU A 121 -22.61 -4.79 -0.77
CA LEU A 121 -21.32 -4.78 -1.46
C LEU A 121 -21.40 -4.11 -2.84
N GLY A 122 -22.47 -4.36 -3.60
CA GLY A 122 -22.71 -3.71 -4.90
C GLY A 122 -22.90 -2.19 -4.78
N ALA A 123 -23.53 -1.72 -3.70
CA ALA A 123 -23.67 -0.30 -3.42
C ALA A 123 -22.34 0.35 -2.99
N GLU A 124 -21.52 -0.35 -2.20
CA GLU A 124 -20.17 0.10 -1.81
C GLU A 124 -19.24 0.22 -3.02
N MET A 125 -19.30 -0.75 -3.95
CA MET A 125 -18.55 -0.69 -5.21
C MET A 125 -18.96 0.50 -6.08
N ALA A 126 -20.27 0.75 -6.27
CA ALA A 126 -20.75 1.89 -7.06
C ALA A 126 -20.42 3.26 -6.42
N ALA A 127 -20.44 3.35 -5.08
CA ALA A 127 -19.98 4.54 -4.36
C ALA A 127 -18.46 4.76 -4.54
N THR A 128 -17.68 3.67 -4.54
CA THR A 128 -16.23 3.72 -4.77
C THR A 128 -15.89 4.14 -6.20
N GLU A 129 -16.60 3.62 -7.20
CA GLU A 129 -16.51 4.03 -8.61
C GLU A 129 -16.77 5.53 -8.77
N THR A 130 -17.87 6.03 -8.19
CA THR A 130 -18.21 7.48 -8.19
C THR A 130 -17.09 8.34 -7.58
N MET A 131 -16.47 7.90 -6.48
CA MET A 131 -15.37 8.62 -5.83
C MET A 131 -14.08 8.62 -6.67
N PHE A 132 -13.84 7.59 -7.49
CA PHE A 132 -12.72 7.56 -8.44
C PHE A 132 -12.98 8.47 -9.65
N ASP A 133 -14.20 8.53 -10.17
CA ASP A 133 -14.57 9.45 -11.24
C ASP A 133 -14.45 10.92 -10.78
N GLU A 134 -14.98 11.28 -9.60
CA GLU A 134 -14.82 12.63 -9.02
C GLU A 134 -13.35 13.02 -8.80
N TYR A 135 -12.49 12.04 -8.48
CA TYR A 135 -11.05 12.26 -8.36
C TYR A 135 -10.36 12.42 -9.73
N ALA A 136 -10.77 11.64 -10.73
CA ALA A 136 -10.23 11.70 -12.09
C ALA A 136 -10.59 13.02 -12.80
N ASP A 137 -11.83 13.48 -12.66
CA ASP A 137 -12.28 14.79 -13.17
C ASP A 137 -11.49 15.93 -12.49
N ARG A 138 -11.36 15.89 -11.15
CA ARG A 138 -10.54 16.87 -10.41
C ARG A 138 -9.08 16.86 -10.88
N PHE A 139 -8.48 15.68 -11.06
CA PHE A 139 -7.12 15.56 -11.54
C PHE A 139 -6.95 16.12 -12.96
N ALA A 140 -7.95 15.94 -13.84
CA ALA A 140 -7.95 16.54 -15.16
C ALA A 140 -8.03 18.08 -15.09
N ASP A 141 -8.91 18.65 -14.25
CA ASP A 141 -9.01 20.09 -14.01
C ASP A 141 -7.71 20.67 -13.43
N ASP A 142 -7.12 20.02 -12.41
CA ASP A 142 -5.84 20.43 -11.80
C ASP A 142 -4.69 20.39 -12.84
N VAL A 143 -4.65 19.36 -13.70
CA VAL A 143 -3.67 19.25 -14.79
C VAL A 143 -3.86 20.34 -15.85
N VAL A 144 -5.11 20.69 -16.21
CA VAL A 144 -5.39 21.82 -17.12
C VAL A 144 -4.96 23.14 -16.50
N ALA A 145 -5.26 23.38 -15.23
CA ALA A 145 -4.86 24.60 -14.50
C ALA A 145 -3.33 24.74 -14.37
N ILE A 146 -2.60 23.64 -14.18
CA ILE A 146 -1.13 23.63 -14.13
C ILE A 146 -0.51 23.80 -15.54
N GLN A 147 -1.18 23.35 -16.60
CA GLN A 147 -0.73 23.54 -17.98
C GLN A 147 -1.07 24.92 -18.55
N ASP A 148 -2.02 25.66 -17.98
CA ASP A 148 -2.37 27.02 -18.41
C ASP A 148 -1.33 28.06 -17.95
N ILE A 149 -0.18 28.03 -18.62
CA ILE A 149 0.87 29.04 -18.47
C ILE A 149 0.59 30.33 -19.27
N SER A 150 -0.63 30.55 -19.77
CA SER A 150 -0.93 31.68 -20.67
C SER A 150 -0.72 33.05 -20.02
N GLU A 151 -1.06 33.19 -18.72
CA GLU A 151 -0.76 34.41 -17.96
C GLU A 151 0.75 34.65 -17.82
N LEU A 152 1.53 33.60 -17.57
CA LEU A 152 2.99 33.68 -17.46
C LEU A 152 3.64 34.06 -18.80
N VAL A 153 3.18 33.47 -19.91
CA VAL A 153 3.62 33.86 -21.27
C VAL A 153 3.28 35.32 -21.54
N THR A 154 2.06 35.76 -21.21
CA THR A 154 1.62 37.16 -21.37
C THR A 154 2.49 38.12 -20.55
N ALA A 155 2.82 37.77 -19.30
CA ALA A 155 3.70 38.57 -18.45
C ALA A 155 5.14 38.64 -18.99
N ILE A 156 5.66 37.55 -19.55
CA ILE A 156 6.98 37.53 -20.21
C ILE A 156 6.99 38.40 -21.47
N GLU A 157 5.91 38.43 -22.26
CA GLU A 157 5.80 39.28 -23.45
C GLU A 157 5.64 40.77 -23.09
N ALA A 158 4.90 41.09 -22.03
CA ALA A 158 4.84 42.44 -21.47
C ALA A 158 6.23 42.92 -21.02
N LEU A 159 6.93 42.13 -20.19
CA LEU A 159 8.27 42.46 -19.70
C LEU A 159 9.30 42.61 -20.83
N ARG A 160 9.22 41.78 -21.88
CA ARG A 160 10.05 41.93 -23.09
C ARG A 160 9.79 43.24 -23.83
N THR A 161 8.53 43.71 -23.84
CA THR A 161 8.14 44.99 -24.44
C THR A 161 8.72 46.15 -23.62
N GLU A 162 8.59 46.12 -22.30
CA GLU A 162 9.19 47.12 -21.41
C GLU A 162 10.72 47.21 -21.57
N PHE A 163 11.42 46.07 -21.67
CA PHE A 163 12.86 46.06 -21.95
C PHE A 163 13.22 46.64 -23.32
N ALA A 164 12.39 46.44 -24.34
CA ALA A 164 12.60 47.02 -25.67
C ALA A 164 12.40 48.54 -25.67
N ASP A 165 11.35 49.04 -25.03
CA ASP A 165 11.08 50.47 -24.87
C ASP A 165 12.19 51.16 -24.06
N VAL A 166 12.69 50.51 -23.00
CA VAL A 166 13.85 51.00 -22.22
C VAL A 166 15.13 51.04 -23.07
N SER A 167 15.40 50.01 -23.89
CA SER A 167 16.56 50.02 -24.81
C SER A 167 16.47 51.18 -25.80
N ALA A 168 15.32 51.37 -26.44
CA ALA A 168 15.09 52.46 -27.38
C ALA A 168 15.23 53.85 -26.73
N ALA A 169 14.81 53.99 -25.46
CA ALA A 169 15.02 55.23 -24.69
C ALA A 169 16.51 55.50 -24.39
N PHE A 170 17.29 54.46 -24.05
CA PHE A 170 18.74 54.59 -23.88
C PHE A 170 19.48 54.88 -25.19
N GLU A 171 19.07 54.26 -26.30
CA GLU A 171 19.62 54.52 -27.64
C GLU A 171 19.36 55.97 -28.07
N GLY A 172 18.13 56.47 -27.94
CA GLY A 172 17.78 57.86 -28.24
C GLY A 172 18.47 58.88 -27.32
N TYR A 173 18.67 58.55 -26.04
CA TYR A 173 19.49 59.37 -25.13
C TYR A 173 20.96 59.39 -25.58
N ALA A 174 21.53 58.25 -25.97
CA ALA A 174 22.92 58.16 -26.42
C ALA A 174 23.15 58.91 -27.73
N GLU A 175 22.22 58.84 -28.69
CA GLU A 175 22.25 59.65 -29.92
C GLU A 175 22.22 61.14 -29.59
N THR A 176 21.27 61.56 -28.74
CA THR A 176 21.14 62.97 -28.29
C THR A 176 22.40 63.46 -27.58
N PHE A 177 22.99 62.64 -26.70
CA PHE A 177 24.23 62.97 -25.99
C PHE A 177 25.42 63.13 -26.95
N ASN A 178 25.58 62.20 -27.90
CA ASN A 178 26.63 62.27 -28.91
C ASN A 178 26.47 63.50 -29.83
N GLY A 179 25.24 63.86 -30.19
CA GLY A 179 24.93 65.10 -30.90
C GLY A 179 25.38 66.34 -30.11
N ASN A 180 24.92 66.49 -28.87
CA ASN A 180 25.29 67.60 -27.99
C ASN A 180 26.82 67.71 -27.78
N VAL A 181 27.53 66.57 -27.69
CA VAL A 181 29.01 66.56 -27.59
C VAL A 181 29.66 66.96 -28.91
N SER A 182 29.10 66.58 -30.07
CA SER A 182 29.59 67.03 -31.38
C SER A 182 29.42 68.55 -31.53
N ASP A 183 28.24 69.08 -31.20
CA ASP A 183 27.92 70.50 -31.29
C ASP A 183 28.81 71.33 -30.34
N PHE A 184 28.98 70.89 -29.09
CA PHE A 184 29.88 71.53 -28.12
C PHE A 184 31.35 71.53 -28.57
N ASN A 185 31.82 70.48 -29.25
CA ASN A 185 33.17 70.47 -29.82
C ASN A 185 33.30 71.41 -31.04
N ALA A 186 32.23 71.62 -31.80
CA ALA A 186 32.19 72.61 -32.86
C ALA A 186 32.21 74.04 -32.29
N ASP A 187 31.41 74.33 -31.26
CA ASP A 187 31.43 75.61 -30.53
C ASP A 187 32.83 75.92 -29.96
N ILE A 188 33.55 74.91 -29.46
CA ILE A 188 34.94 75.05 -29.00
C ILE A 188 35.90 75.35 -30.15
N ALA A 189 35.72 74.71 -31.32
CA ALA A 189 36.55 74.96 -32.50
C ALA A 189 36.34 76.38 -33.03
N ASP A 190 35.09 76.81 -33.20
CA ASP A 190 34.73 78.17 -33.62
C ASP A 190 35.25 79.23 -32.64
N GLN A 191 35.19 78.96 -31.32
CA GLN A 191 35.81 79.84 -30.32
C GLN A 191 37.34 79.85 -30.41
N SER A 192 37.99 78.71 -30.63
CA SER A 192 39.44 78.59 -30.79
C SER A 192 39.92 79.41 -32.00
N ASP A 193 39.25 79.28 -33.14
CA ASP A 193 39.58 80.01 -34.37
C ASP A 193 39.30 81.52 -34.22
N ALA A 194 38.23 81.90 -33.51
CA ALA A 194 37.96 83.30 -33.17
C ALA A 194 39.02 83.89 -32.23
N PHE A 195 39.51 83.12 -31.24
CA PHE A 195 40.63 83.54 -30.38
C PHE A 195 41.96 83.63 -31.15
N ALA A 196 42.22 82.72 -32.09
CA ALA A 196 43.40 82.76 -32.95
C ALA A 196 43.41 84.01 -33.84
N ALA A 197 42.28 84.30 -34.51
CA ALA A 197 42.13 85.50 -35.32
C ALA A 197 42.22 86.80 -34.48
N ALA A 198 41.69 86.80 -33.26
CA ALA A 198 41.84 87.92 -32.33
C ALA A 198 43.31 88.11 -31.89
N ALA A 199 44.05 87.02 -31.65
CA ALA A 199 45.47 87.08 -31.31
C ALA A 199 46.33 87.58 -32.47
N GLU A 200 46.03 87.16 -33.72
CA GLU A 200 46.68 87.67 -34.94
C GLU A 200 46.42 89.18 -35.11
N ALA A 201 45.17 89.62 -34.98
CA ALA A 201 44.82 91.05 -35.05
C ALA A 201 45.46 91.88 -33.92
N PHE A 202 45.63 91.32 -32.71
CA PHE A 202 46.37 91.97 -31.63
C PHE A 202 47.88 92.03 -31.91
N ALA A 203 48.46 91.03 -32.59
CA ALA A 203 49.85 91.06 -33.02
C ALA A 203 50.09 92.11 -34.11
N GLU A 204 49.24 92.16 -35.15
CA GLU A 204 49.29 93.19 -36.20
C GLU A 204 49.11 94.60 -35.62
N TYR A 205 48.14 94.79 -34.72
CA TYR A 205 47.98 96.06 -34.01
C TYR A 205 49.20 96.40 -33.14
N GLY A 206 49.80 95.41 -32.47
CA GLY A 206 51.01 95.58 -31.66
C GLY A 206 52.21 96.03 -32.49
N GLU A 207 52.46 95.38 -33.62
CA GLU A 207 53.51 95.75 -34.58
C GLU A 207 53.26 97.13 -35.17
N SER A 208 52.04 97.40 -35.66
CA SER A 208 51.67 98.70 -36.23
C SER A 208 51.73 99.85 -35.21
N PHE A 209 51.33 99.62 -33.96
CA PHE A 209 51.51 100.59 -32.88
C PHE A 209 52.98 100.81 -32.54
N HIS A 210 53.80 99.75 -32.55
CA HIS A 210 55.23 99.88 -32.34
C HIS A 210 55.89 100.68 -33.48
N GLU A 211 55.59 100.38 -34.75
CA GLU A 211 56.15 101.09 -35.91
C GLU A 211 55.62 102.54 -36.04
N MET A 212 54.34 102.79 -35.79
CA MET A 212 53.71 104.10 -36.06
C MET A 212 53.64 105.04 -34.84
N LYS A 213 53.85 104.54 -33.61
CA LYS A 213 53.83 105.35 -32.38
C LYS A 213 55.10 105.23 -31.55
N VAL A 214 55.60 104.02 -31.31
CA VAL A 214 56.79 103.85 -30.46
C VAL A 214 58.07 104.23 -31.19
N GLN A 215 58.30 103.70 -32.40
CA GLN A 215 59.46 104.02 -33.25
C GLN A 215 59.64 105.53 -33.49
N PRO A 216 58.60 106.31 -33.90
CA PRO A 216 58.75 107.75 -34.08
C PRO A 216 58.98 108.49 -32.76
N MET A 217 58.32 108.07 -31.67
CA MET A 217 58.54 108.68 -30.35
C MET A 217 59.95 108.38 -29.79
N VAL A 218 60.50 107.19 -30.07
CA VAL A 218 61.90 106.86 -29.76
C VAL A 218 62.84 107.67 -30.65
N GLY A 219 62.55 107.81 -31.95
CA GLY A 219 63.31 108.67 -32.85
C GLY A 219 63.28 110.16 -32.47
N ASP A 220 62.14 110.66 -31.98
CA ASP A 220 61.99 112.02 -31.44
C ASP A 220 62.75 112.18 -30.12
N ILE A 221 62.80 111.13 -29.26
CA ILE A 221 63.61 111.11 -28.04
C ILE A 221 65.11 111.05 -28.39
N ASP A 222 65.54 110.25 -29.37
CA ASP A 222 66.92 110.18 -29.82
C ASP A 222 67.36 111.50 -30.48
N ALA A 223 66.47 112.13 -31.27
CA ALA A 223 66.69 113.45 -31.85
C ALA A 223 66.75 114.55 -30.78
N PHE A 224 65.89 114.49 -29.75
CA PHE A 224 65.96 115.41 -28.60
C PHE A 224 67.22 115.17 -27.75
N CYS A 225 67.65 113.92 -27.58
CA CYS A 225 68.92 113.60 -26.92
C CYS A 225 70.12 114.09 -27.74
N ALA A 226 70.05 114.07 -29.07
CA ALA A 226 71.04 114.67 -29.95
C ALA A 226 71.03 116.20 -29.87
N GLU A 227 69.86 116.85 -29.97
CA GLU A 227 69.70 118.31 -29.80
C GLU A 227 70.18 118.76 -28.41
N PHE A 228 69.92 117.97 -27.36
CA PHE A 228 70.42 118.24 -26.01
C PHE A 228 71.94 118.04 -25.93
N SER A 229 72.49 117.01 -26.59
CA SER A 229 73.94 116.77 -26.66
C SER A 229 74.68 117.86 -27.44
N ASP A 230 74.09 118.36 -28.53
CA ASP A 230 74.59 119.49 -29.32
C ASP A 230 74.45 120.79 -28.52
N THR A 231 73.33 121.00 -27.82
CA THR A 231 73.15 122.14 -26.89
C THR A 231 74.14 122.07 -25.73
N GLU A 232 74.45 120.88 -25.20
CA GLU A 232 75.48 120.70 -24.17
C GLU A 232 76.89 120.89 -24.75
N ALA A 233 77.13 120.55 -26.01
CA ALA A 233 78.38 120.84 -26.70
C ALA A 233 78.56 122.34 -26.98
N GLU A 234 77.51 123.03 -27.42
CA GLU A 234 77.48 124.50 -27.53
C GLU A 234 77.63 125.16 -26.15
N PHE A 235 76.99 124.65 -25.11
CA PHE A 235 77.14 125.16 -23.74
C PHE A 235 78.54 124.91 -23.18
N ARG A 236 79.15 123.74 -23.42
CA ARG A 236 80.57 123.47 -23.12
C ARG A 236 81.49 124.41 -23.91
N SER A 237 81.17 124.72 -25.17
CA SER A 237 81.92 125.68 -25.98
C SER A 237 81.79 127.11 -25.44
N PHE A 238 80.58 127.54 -25.08
CA PHE A 238 80.30 128.83 -24.45
C PHE A 238 80.99 128.96 -23.09
N VAL A 239 80.97 127.92 -22.25
CA VAL A 239 81.71 127.89 -20.98
C VAL A 239 83.21 127.95 -21.23
N LYS A 240 83.75 127.25 -22.24
CA LYS A 240 85.17 127.30 -22.62
C LYS A 240 85.58 128.70 -23.11
N GLU A 241 84.74 129.38 -23.88
CA GLU A 241 84.98 130.73 -24.39
C GLU A 241 84.80 131.83 -23.33
N PHE A 242 83.80 131.71 -22.45
CA PHE A 242 83.48 132.71 -21.42
C PHE A 242 84.36 132.61 -20.16
N TYR A 243 84.76 131.40 -19.76
CA TYR A 243 85.59 131.18 -18.57
C TYR A 243 87.07 130.85 -18.85
N GLY A 244 87.46 130.64 -20.12
CA GLY A 244 88.87 130.57 -20.52
C GLY A 244 89.67 129.44 -19.87
N GLY A 245 89.05 128.25 -19.73
CA GLY A 245 89.64 127.06 -19.13
C GLY A 245 90.01 125.99 -20.15
N ASP A 246 91.17 125.36 -19.96
CA ASP A 246 91.57 124.16 -20.71
C ASP A 246 91.26 122.87 -19.92
N GLU A 247 91.57 121.71 -20.49
CA GLU A 247 91.11 120.39 -20.04
C GLU A 247 91.33 120.04 -18.56
N THR A 248 90.41 119.25 -18.00
CA THR A 248 90.76 118.09 -17.17
C THR A 248 89.61 117.07 -17.18
N ALA A 249 89.94 115.77 -17.29
CA ALA A 249 88.96 114.69 -17.40
C ALA A 249 88.86 113.86 -16.11
N ASN A 250 87.63 113.39 -15.84
CA ASN A 250 87.24 112.18 -15.08
C ASN A 250 85.72 112.10 -15.30
N ASP A 251 85.10 111.08 -15.91
CA ASP A 251 85.32 109.63 -15.84
C ASP A 251 85.14 109.04 -14.43
N THR A 252 83.87 108.80 -14.09
CA THR A 252 83.39 107.79 -13.14
C THR A 252 81.91 107.59 -13.51
N SER A 253 81.43 106.52 -14.15
CA SER A 253 81.68 105.07 -14.02
C SER A 253 81.08 104.48 -12.74
N ALA A 254 80.47 103.29 -12.86
CA ALA A 254 79.64 102.58 -11.86
C ALA A 254 78.34 103.34 -11.47
N ASP A 255 77.14 102.82 -11.77
CA ASP A 255 76.51 101.58 -11.25
C ASP A 255 75.99 101.72 -9.82
N THR A 256 74.66 101.71 -9.66
CA THR A 256 73.99 100.95 -8.58
C THR A 256 72.50 100.76 -8.88
N THR A 257 72.07 99.51 -8.76
CA THR A 257 70.66 99.09 -8.63
C THR A 257 70.08 99.51 -7.29
N ASP A 258 68.82 99.98 -7.25
CA ASP A 258 67.90 99.76 -6.11
C ASP A 258 66.42 100.08 -6.44
N VAL A 259 65.50 99.73 -5.53
CA VAL A 259 64.04 100.00 -5.48
C VAL A 259 63.22 99.33 -6.60
N ALA A 260 62.46 98.23 -6.43
CA ALA A 260 61.85 97.54 -5.27
C ALA A 260 60.51 98.12 -4.74
N GLU A 261 59.40 97.65 -5.31
CA GLU A 261 58.00 97.75 -4.83
C GLU A 261 57.11 96.72 -5.57
N THR A 262 55.96 96.21 -5.10
CA THR A 262 55.46 95.89 -3.74
C THR A 262 54.26 94.92 -3.87
N GLY A 263 54.08 94.01 -2.90
CA GLY A 263 52.81 93.26 -2.71
C GLY A 263 52.46 92.18 -3.77
N THR A 264 51.43 91.36 -3.58
CA THR A 264 50.52 91.22 -2.43
C THR A 264 50.07 89.75 -2.27
N THR A 265 50.11 89.22 -1.05
CA THR A 265 49.55 87.90 -0.70
C THR A 265 48.13 88.03 -0.12
N VAL A 266 47.13 87.38 -0.73
CA VAL A 266 45.79 87.17 -0.15
C VAL A 266 45.35 85.72 -0.43
N PRO A 267 44.72 85.00 0.52
CA PRO A 267 44.48 83.55 0.41
C PRO A 267 43.07 83.16 -0.04
N VAL A 268 42.93 81.89 -0.41
CA VAL A 268 41.68 81.10 -0.37
C VAL A 268 41.98 79.92 0.56
N ASN A 269 41.44 79.77 1.77
CA ASN A 269 40.20 80.25 2.40
C ASN A 269 38.94 79.43 2.02
N ASP A 270 39.04 78.12 2.26
CA ASP A 270 37.94 77.22 2.67
C ASP A 270 37.11 77.86 3.81
N PRO A 271 35.76 77.83 3.69
CA PRO A 271 34.99 77.24 4.78
C PRO A 271 33.86 76.30 4.28
N SER A 272 33.84 75.08 4.81
CA SER A 272 32.92 74.62 5.89
C SER A 272 31.45 75.10 5.83
N THR A 273 30.39 74.31 6.13
CA THR A 273 30.25 72.98 6.78
C THR A 273 28.79 72.48 6.64
N ALA A 274 28.48 71.31 7.23
CA ALA A 274 27.17 70.94 7.83
C ALA A 274 26.04 70.46 6.88
N SER A 275 25.10 69.60 7.31
CA SER A 275 25.11 68.57 8.39
C SER A 275 23.87 67.65 8.24
N ASP A 276 23.58 66.86 9.29
CA ASP A 276 22.34 66.13 9.60
C ASP A 276 22.04 64.81 8.82
N ASP A 277 21.37 63.78 9.35
CA ASP A 277 21.32 63.05 10.65
C ASP A 277 19.99 62.20 10.71
N ALA A 278 19.94 61.20 11.62
CA ALA A 278 18.78 60.43 12.13
C ALA A 278 18.16 59.24 11.33
N GLY A 279 17.92 58.12 12.08
CA GLY A 279 17.05 56.96 11.76
C GLY A 279 17.77 55.72 11.17
N ASP A 280 17.83 54.51 11.74
CA ASP A 280 17.27 53.88 12.97
C ASP A 280 15.74 53.65 13.00
N THR A 281 15.19 52.45 13.30
CA THR A 281 15.73 51.09 13.60
C THR A 281 15.74 50.19 12.33
N ASP A 282 15.65 48.84 12.21
CA ASP A 282 15.51 47.60 13.05
C ASP A 282 15.99 46.39 12.14
N GLY A 283 15.93 45.07 12.40
CA GLY A 283 15.51 44.25 13.55
C GLY A 283 14.89 42.88 13.16
N GLY A 284 15.60 41.73 13.34
CA GLY A 284 15.02 40.37 13.16
C GLY A 284 16.00 39.21 12.84
N SER A 285 16.00 38.14 13.65
CA SER A 285 16.58 36.80 13.36
C SER A 285 15.47 35.80 12.96
N PRO A 286 15.80 34.73 12.21
CA PRO A 286 16.05 33.41 12.81
C PRO A 286 17.52 32.96 12.62
N ASP A 287 18.12 32.03 13.37
CA ASP A 287 17.63 30.88 14.17
C ASP A 287 17.32 29.62 13.33
N GLU A 288 18.37 28.83 13.07
CA GLU A 288 18.30 27.47 12.52
C GLU A 288 19.18 26.53 13.37
N GLU A 289 18.55 25.68 14.19
CA GLU A 289 19.18 24.50 14.78
C GLU A 289 18.70 23.21 14.09
N SER A 290 19.65 22.31 13.85
CA SER A 290 19.54 20.86 14.05
C SER A 290 18.34 20.09 13.49
N ALA A 291 18.57 19.35 12.40
CA ALA A 291 17.84 18.11 12.11
C ALA A 291 18.79 17.05 11.50
N ASP A 292 19.31 16.15 12.34
CA ASP A 292 19.86 14.87 11.87
C ASP A 292 18.74 14.00 11.30
N THR A 293 18.97 13.33 10.17
CA THR A 293 18.17 12.16 9.75
C THR A 293 19.01 11.22 8.90
N GLU A 294 19.65 10.24 9.53
CA GLU A 294 20.11 9.04 8.82
C GLU A 294 18.92 8.11 8.55
N SER A 295 18.74 7.66 7.30
CA SER A 295 17.99 6.42 7.04
C SER A 295 18.34 5.78 5.70
N SER A 296 18.45 4.45 5.74
CA SER A 296 18.82 3.57 4.63
C SER A 296 17.73 3.45 3.56
N GLY A 297 18.10 3.06 2.33
CA GLY A 297 17.14 2.82 1.25
C GLY A 297 17.73 2.22 -0.05
N ASP A 298 18.62 1.22 0.05
CA ASP A 298 19.16 0.54 -1.13
C ASP A 298 18.17 -0.50 -1.68
N ALA A 299 17.81 -0.40 -2.96
CA ALA A 299 16.92 -1.33 -3.67
C ALA A 299 17.06 -1.21 -5.21
N ALA A 300 18.19 -1.67 -5.76
CA ALA A 300 18.35 -1.78 -7.21
C ALA A 300 17.49 -2.91 -7.80
N VAL A 301 16.47 -2.58 -8.60
CA VAL A 301 15.73 -3.54 -9.43
C VAL A 301 16.31 -3.54 -10.84
N GLN A 302 17.11 -4.57 -11.15
CA GLN A 302 17.76 -4.70 -12.46
C GLN A 302 16.96 -5.62 -13.37
N THR A 303 16.25 -5.04 -14.34
CA THR A 303 15.51 -5.79 -15.36
C THR A 303 16.43 -6.34 -16.43
N THR A 304 16.43 -7.66 -16.64
CA THR A 304 16.93 -8.30 -17.86
C THR A 304 15.94 -9.37 -18.33
N ALA A 305 15.27 -9.11 -19.44
CA ALA A 305 14.73 -10.17 -20.27
C ALA A 305 15.84 -10.66 -21.21
N ASP A 306 15.87 -11.95 -21.50
CA ASP A 306 16.50 -12.48 -22.71
C ASP A 306 15.67 -13.67 -23.23
N SER A 307 15.81 -14.03 -24.50
CA SER A 307 14.98 -15.01 -25.20
C SER A 307 15.83 -16.11 -25.82
N GLY A 308 15.38 -17.37 -25.70
CA GLY A 308 16.08 -18.53 -26.25
C GLY A 308 15.13 -19.64 -26.64
N GLU A 309 14.64 -19.61 -27.88
CA GLU A 309 14.05 -20.78 -28.54
C GLU A 309 15.18 -21.73 -28.99
N ASP A 310 15.09 -23.02 -28.66
CA ASP A 310 15.70 -24.07 -29.48
C ASP A 310 14.87 -25.36 -29.39
N ASP A 311 14.88 -26.14 -30.46
CA ASP A 311 13.90 -27.19 -30.76
C ASP A 311 14.62 -28.52 -30.98
N SER A 312 14.43 -29.51 -30.09
CA SER A 312 14.98 -30.86 -30.29
C SER A 312 14.22 -31.95 -29.55
N ALA A 313 13.93 -33.03 -30.28
CA ALA A 313 13.05 -34.09 -29.83
C ALA A 313 13.79 -35.26 -29.17
N GLY A 314 13.38 -35.60 -27.95
CA GLY A 314 13.26 -36.96 -27.41
C GLY A 314 14.47 -37.90 -27.47
N ASP A 315 15.09 -38.13 -26.31
CA ASP A 315 15.61 -39.45 -25.94
C ASP A 315 15.12 -39.81 -24.52
N SER A 316 14.84 -41.09 -24.29
CA SER A 316 14.31 -41.60 -23.02
C SER A 316 15.43 -42.19 -22.17
N THR A 317 16.17 -41.33 -21.47
CA THR A 317 17.21 -41.71 -20.53
C THR A 317 16.82 -41.40 -19.09
N ALA A 318 17.33 -42.18 -18.14
CA ALA A 318 17.18 -41.86 -16.72
C ALA A 318 17.95 -40.57 -16.41
N VAL A 319 17.32 -39.62 -15.74
CA VAL A 319 17.94 -38.33 -15.41
C VAL A 319 19.09 -38.55 -14.43
N ASP A 320 20.32 -38.32 -14.88
CA ASP A 320 21.48 -38.20 -13.99
C ASP A 320 21.24 -37.02 -13.03
N VAL A 321 21.10 -37.33 -11.75
CA VAL A 321 20.91 -36.32 -10.70
C VAL A 321 22.27 -35.73 -10.37
N ASP A 322 22.56 -34.57 -11.00
CA ASP A 322 23.70 -33.71 -10.69
C ASP A 322 23.80 -33.48 -9.16
N PRO A 323 24.99 -33.45 -8.54
CA PRO A 323 25.13 -33.71 -7.10
C PRO A 323 24.63 -32.54 -6.24
N VAL A 324 23.34 -32.58 -5.96
CA VAL A 324 22.58 -31.59 -5.20
C VAL A 324 23.22 -31.32 -3.83
N SER A 325 23.24 -30.04 -3.43
CA SER A 325 23.56 -29.61 -2.08
C SER A 325 22.74 -30.40 -1.04
N GLU A 326 23.44 -31.12 -0.16
CA GLU A 326 22.82 -32.14 0.71
C GLU A 326 21.63 -31.58 1.51
N GLY A 327 20.44 -32.17 1.29
CA GLY A 327 19.21 -31.79 1.97
C GLY A 327 18.25 -30.89 1.18
N MET A 328 18.39 -30.77 -0.14
CA MET A 328 17.42 -30.07 -1.01
C MET A 328 16.78 -31.00 -2.05
N VAL A 329 15.56 -30.67 -2.47
CA VAL A 329 14.81 -31.30 -3.56
C VAL A 329 14.50 -30.25 -4.64
N ARG A 330 14.61 -30.63 -5.91
CA ARG A 330 14.40 -29.73 -7.05
C ARG A 330 12.93 -29.73 -7.48
N CYS A 331 12.34 -28.55 -7.66
CA CYS A 331 11.02 -28.42 -8.26
C CYS A 331 11.13 -28.59 -9.79
N LEU A 332 10.36 -29.51 -10.37
CA LEU A 332 10.44 -29.83 -11.80
C LEU A 332 9.68 -28.84 -12.72
N ILE A 333 9.14 -27.75 -12.16
CA ILE A 333 8.45 -26.68 -12.88
C ILE A 333 9.39 -25.47 -13.08
N CYS A 334 10.07 -25.02 -12.01
CA CYS A 334 10.99 -23.87 -12.05
C CYS A 334 12.48 -24.22 -12.01
N ASP A 335 12.82 -25.51 -11.86
CA ASP A 335 14.18 -26.06 -11.70
C ASP A 335 14.96 -25.59 -10.45
N GLU A 336 14.31 -24.84 -9.54
CA GLU A 336 14.89 -24.35 -8.30
C GLU A 336 14.93 -25.42 -7.19
N TYR A 337 15.83 -25.21 -6.21
CA TYR A 337 16.07 -26.14 -5.10
C TYR A 337 15.44 -25.67 -3.79
N TYR A 338 14.62 -26.53 -3.19
CA TYR A 338 13.85 -26.27 -1.97
C TYR A 338 14.17 -27.28 -0.86
N GLN A 339 14.04 -26.88 0.41
CA GLN A 339 14.10 -27.83 1.55
C GLN A 339 12.87 -28.75 1.62
N ALA A 340 11.74 -28.30 1.07
CA ALA A 340 10.56 -29.11 0.82
C ALA A 340 9.70 -28.44 -0.27
N ILE A 341 9.19 -29.22 -1.22
CA ILE A 341 8.12 -28.79 -2.12
C ILE A 341 6.82 -28.83 -1.30
N THR A 342 6.08 -27.73 -1.30
CA THR A 342 4.88 -27.54 -0.48
C THR A 342 3.73 -27.00 -1.32
N GLU A 343 2.49 -27.27 -0.89
CA GLU A 343 1.28 -26.84 -1.60
C GLU A 343 1.28 -25.33 -1.96
N PRO A 344 1.70 -24.38 -1.09
CA PRO A 344 1.74 -22.96 -1.46
C PRO A 344 2.74 -22.62 -2.58
N HIS A 345 3.80 -23.42 -2.78
CA HIS A 345 4.73 -23.24 -3.90
C HIS A 345 4.15 -23.82 -5.20
N LEU A 346 3.51 -24.99 -5.14
CA LEU A 346 2.83 -25.55 -6.32
C LEU A 346 1.63 -24.68 -6.75
N GLN A 347 0.98 -23.98 -5.81
CA GLN A 347 -0.04 -22.97 -6.10
C GLN A 347 0.51 -21.74 -6.85
N THR A 348 1.81 -21.41 -6.76
CA THR A 348 2.43 -20.39 -7.64
C THR A 348 2.66 -20.88 -9.08
N HIS A 349 2.30 -22.12 -9.36
CA HIS A 349 2.31 -22.76 -10.68
C HIS A 349 0.93 -23.32 -11.08
N ASP A 350 -0.16 -22.89 -10.41
CA ASP A 350 -1.53 -23.40 -10.60
C ASP A 350 -1.70 -24.92 -10.41
N MET A 351 -0.81 -25.59 -9.66
CA MET A 351 -0.82 -27.03 -9.41
C MET A 351 -1.09 -27.39 -7.94
N SER A 352 -1.69 -28.57 -7.74
CA SER A 352 -1.77 -29.22 -6.42
C SER A 352 -0.64 -30.26 -6.24
N ILE A 353 -0.36 -30.69 -5.01
CA ILE A 353 0.50 -31.87 -4.75
C ILE A 353 0.01 -33.12 -5.50
N GLN A 354 -1.30 -33.26 -5.73
CA GLN A 354 -1.85 -34.43 -6.44
C GLN A 354 -1.57 -34.37 -7.94
N ASP A 355 -1.72 -33.20 -8.56
CA ASP A 355 -1.43 -33.00 -9.98
C ASP A 355 0.08 -33.07 -10.26
N TYR A 356 0.91 -32.49 -9.40
CA TYR A 356 2.37 -32.60 -9.49
C TYR A 356 2.85 -34.06 -9.47
N ARG A 357 2.31 -34.89 -8.57
CA ARG A 357 2.61 -36.33 -8.53
C ARG A 357 2.04 -37.12 -9.70
N LYS A 358 0.92 -36.68 -10.26
CA LYS A 358 0.25 -37.30 -11.41
C LYS A 358 0.97 -36.99 -12.73
N GLU A 359 1.64 -35.84 -12.82
CA GLU A 359 2.39 -35.41 -13.99
C GLU A 359 3.85 -35.87 -13.96
N TYR A 360 4.57 -35.67 -12.85
CA TYR A 360 5.99 -36.00 -12.72
C TYR A 360 6.27 -37.39 -12.10
N GLY A 361 5.25 -38.04 -11.53
CA GLY A 361 5.34 -39.38 -10.94
C GLY A 361 5.16 -39.39 -9.41
N GLU A 362 4.55 -40.46 -8.89
CA GLU A 362 4.22 -40.58 -7.46
C GLU A 362 5.46 -40.74 -6.56
N GLU A 363 6.58 -41.20 -7.13
CA GLU A 363 7.88 -41.36 -6.45
C GLU A 363 8.68 -40.04 -6.35
N VAL A 364 8.21 -38.91 -6.90
CA VAL A 364 8.95 -37.63 -6.83
C VAL A 364 9.06 -37.13 -5.38
N PRO A 365 10.29 -36.93 -4.86
CA PRO A 365 10.51 -36.57 -3.46
C PRO A 365 10.12 -35.12 -3.19
N LEU A 366 9.01 -34.92 -2.48
CA LEU A 366 8.58 -33.59 -2.00
C LEU A 366 9.41 -33.08 -0.82
N ARG A 367 10.28 -33.92 -0.25
CA ARG A 367 11.21 -33.62 0.85
C ARG A 367 12.48 -34.45 0.65
N PRO A 368 13.66 -33.97 1.10
CA PRO A 368 14.86 -34.80 1.13
C PRO A 368 14.63 -36.05 1.99
N GLU A 369 15.21 -37.17 1.58
CA GLU A 369 15.22 -38.37 2.41
C GLU A 369 16.08 -38.16 3.65
N ASN A 370 15.50 -38.39 4.83
CA ASN A 370 16.26 -38.45 6.08
C ASN A 370 17.18 -39.68 6.06
N LYS A 371 18.46 -39.49 5.77
CA LYS A 371 19.49 -40.52 5.95
C LYS A 371 19.75 -40.72 7.45
N GLU A 372 19.26 -41.83 8.00
CA GLU A 372 19.64 -42.36 9.32
C GLU A 372 21.02 -43.04 9.31
#